data_AF-A0A953GRY9-F1
#
_entry.id   AF-A0A953GRY9-F1
#
_cell.length_a   1.000
_cell.length_b   1.000
_cell.length_c   1.000
_cell.angle_alpha   90.00
_cell.angle_beta   90.00
_cell.angle_gamma   90.00
#
_symmetry.space_group_name_H-M   'P 1'
#
loop_
_entity.id
_entity.type
_entity.pdbx_description
1 polymer ?
#
loop_
_entity_poly.entity_id
_entity_poly.type
_entity_poly.pdbx_seq_one_letter_code
_entity_poly.pdbx_strand_id
1 'polypeptide(L)'
;MLDFDLISSIAPILAALAAANERLVEALKSMIPGLGVDPRMGSTITQTQEEKNSTREGWIGLLSIATGILTAWLAIGAEAFPKGTPVNSWSPFLYGLLIAGGSRLWNPIIEYINAIKKSKNEAAAQQRAQTPRTPTPQA
;
A
#
# COMPACT_ATOMS: atom_id res chain seq x y z
N MET A 1 -1.51 -20.21 8.96
CA MET A 1 -2.71 -19.39 9.24
C MET A 1 -2.27 -17.94 9.10
N LEU A 2 -2.88 -17.19 8.19
CA LEU A 2 -2.51 -15.79 7.93
C LEU A 2 -2.94 -14.96 9.15
N ASP A 3 -1.98 -14.39 9.88
CA ASP A 3 -2.26 -13.67 11.12
C ASP A 3 -2.84 -12.29 10.82
N PHE A 4 -4.10 -12.08 11.20
CA PHE A 4 -4.79 -10.81 11.01
C PHE A 4 -4.08 -9.65 11.71
N ASP A 5 -3.45 -9.91 12.85
CA ASP A 5 -2.78 -8.88 13.63
C ASP A 5 -1.51 -8.41 12.91
N LEU A 6 -0.76 -9.34 12.32
CA LEU A 6 0.37 -9.03 11.45
C LEU A 6 -0.08 -8.23 10.22
N ILE A 7 -1.12 -8.65 9.52
CA ILE A 7 -1.63 -7.92 8.34
C ILE A 7 -2.04 -6.50 8.72
N SER A 8 -2.75 -6.37 9.85
CA SER A 8 -3.27 -5.09 10.30
C SER A 8 -2.19 -4.13 10.81
N SER A 9 -0.99 -4.64 11.11
CA SER A 9 0.17 -3.84 11.50
C SER A 9 1.08 -3.51 10.32
N ILE A 10 1.24 -4.40 9.33
CA ILE A 10 2.04 -4.13 8.13
C ILE A 10 1.30 -3.30 7.08
N ALA A 11 -0.03 -3.43 6.97
CA ALA A 11 -0.80 -2.78 5.90
C ALA A 11 -0.68 -1.24 5.91
N PRO A 12 -0.73 -0.53 7.06
CA PRO A 12 -0.54 0.92 7.09
C PRO A 12 0.86 1.35 6.63
N ILE A 13 1.88 0.54 6.94
CA ILE A 13 3.27 0.80 6.53
C ILE A 13 3.39 0.63 5.01
N LEU A 14 2.84 -0.45 4.47
CA LEU A 14 2.82 -0.69 3.03
C LEU A 14 2.04 0.39 2.29
N ALA A 15 0.92 0.86 2.85
CA ALA A 15 0.14 1.98 2.29
C ALA A 15 0.94 3.29 2.28
N ALA A 16 1.64 3.60 3.38
CA ALA A 16 2.48 4.79 3.48
C ALA A 16 3.66 4.74 2.49
N LEU A 17 4.33 3.58 2.39
CA LEU A 17 5.41 3.35 1.43
C LEU A 17 4.89 3.44 -0.01
N ALA A 18 3.70 2.91 -0.30
CA ALA A 18 3.08 3.01 -1.62
C ALA A 18 2.78 4.47 -2.01
N ALA A 19 2.25 5.27 -1.08
CA ALA A 19 2.03 6.70 -1.30
C ALA A 19 3.36 7.47 -1.47
N ALA A 20 4.39 7.15 -0.70
CA ALA A 20 5.72 7.73 -0.85
C ALA A 20 6.35 7.36 -2.21
N ASN A 21 6.16 6.11 -2.66
CA ASN A 21 6.64 5.64 -3.97
C ASN A 21 5.94 6.37 -5.12
N GLU A 22 4.64 6.62 -5.02
CA GLU A 22 3.93 7.45 -6.01
C GLU A 22 4.56 8.85 -6.14
N ARG A 23 4.85 9.49 -5.00
CA ARG A 23 5.50 10.81 -4.98
C ARG A 23 6.93 10.78 -5.51
N LEU A 24 7.68 9.71 -5.24
CA LEU A 24 9.01 9.51 -5.79
C LEU A 24 8.96 9.36 -7.31
N VAL A 25 8.03 8.56 -7.83
CA VAL A 25 7.83 8.38 -9.27
C VAL A 25 7.42 9.69 -9.93
N GLU A 26 6.54 10.48 -9.30
CA GLU A 26 6.18 11.82 -9.78
C GLU A 26 7.39 12.78 -9.80
N ALA A 27 8.20 12.79 -8.74
CA ALA A 27 9.42 13.59 -8.70
C ALA A 27 10.40 13.17 -9.82
N LEU A 28 10.59 11.88 -10.04
CA LEU A 28 11.45 11.38 -11.11
C LEU A 28 10.92 11.72 -12.51
N LYS A 29 9.60 11.66 -12.73
CA LYS A 29 8.98 12.14 -13.98
C LYS A 29 9.27 13.62 -14.21
N SER A 30 9.22 14.45 -13.17
CA SER A 30 9.48 15.88 -13.28
C SER A 30 10.94 16.22 -13.56
N MET A 31 11.87 15.31 -13.25
CA MET A 31 13.30 15.50 -13.41
C MET A 31 13.83 15.06 -14.78
N ILE A 32 13.09 14.23 -15.53
CA ILE A 32 13.47 13.75 -16.87
C ILE A 32 12.69 14.53 -17.94
N PRO A 33 13.32 15.48 -18.67
CA PRO A 33 12.64 16.22 -19.74
C PRO A 33 12.32 15.26 -20.89
N GLY A 34 11.03 15.02 -21.16
CA GLY A 34 10.54 14.11 -22.21
C GLY A 34 9.38 13.18 -21.77
N LEU A 35 9.28 12.83 -20.49
CA LEU A 35 8.13 12.09 -19.94
C LEU A 35 7.01 13.01 -19.43
N GLY A 36 7.29 14.31 -19.24
CA GLY A 36 6.32 15.33 -18.79
C GLY A 36 5.48 16.00 -19.89
N VAL A 37 5.45 15.48 -21.12
CA VAL A 37 4.49 15.98 -22.12
C VAL A 37 3.10 15.48 -21.73
N ASP A 38 2.31 16.38 -21.16
CA ASP A 38 0.90 16.21 -20.86
C ASP A 38 0.13 16.06 -22.19
N PRO A 39 -0.55 14.92 -22.47
CA PRO A 39 -1.32 14.75 -23.70
C PRO A 39 -2.46 15.78 -23.86
N ARG A 40 -2.77 16.53 -22.80
CA ARG A 40 -3.87 17.48 -22.75
C ARG A 40 -3.53 18.85 -23.32
N MET A 41 -2.27 19.12 -23.61
CA MET A 41 -1.81 20.41 -24.12
C MET A 41 -1.39 20.29 -25.60
N GLY A 42 -2.38 20.25 -26.48
CA GLY A 42 -2.18 20.54 -27.90
C GLY A 42 -2.47 19.39 -28.87
N SER A 43 -3.54 19.61 -29.64
CA SER A 43 -3.85 19.03 -30.96
C SER A 43 -4.24 17.55 -31.03
N THR A 44 -5.50 17.36 -31.45
CA THR A 44 -6.02 16.30 -32.33
C THR A 44 -5.37 14.93 -32.20
N ILE A 45 -6.07 14.04 -31.48
CA ILE A 45 -5.73 12.62 -31.33
C ILE A 45 -5.69 11.96 -32.71
N THR A 46 -4.49 11.75 -33.22
CA THR A 46 -4.21 10.86 -34.36
C THR A 46 -3.85 9.49 -33.77
N GLN A 47 -4.33 8.39 -34.34
CA GLN A 47 -4.12 7.01 -33.84
C GLN A 47 -2.67 6.63 -33.49
N THR A 48 -1.67 7.34 -34.03
CA THR A 48 -0.25 7.20 -33.69
C THR A 48 0.13 7.69 -32.28
N GLN A 49 -0.70 8.49 -31.61
CA GLN A 49 -0.47 8.93 -30.22
C GLN A 49 -0.84 7.86 -29.18
N GLU A 50 -1.78 6.95 -29.47
CA GLU A 50 -2.23 5.90 -28.55
C GLU A 50 -1.11 4.87 -28.28
N GLU A 51 -0.39 4.43 -29.32
CA GLU A 51 0.77 3.54 -29.17
C GLU A 51 1.91 4.20 -28.38
N LYS A 52 2.12 5.51 -28.59
CA LYS A 52 3.14 6.27 -27.88
C LYS A 52 2.77 6.49 -26.41
N ASN A 53 1.49 6.62 -26.09
CA ASN A 53 1.01 6.76 -24.72
C ASN A 53 1.09 5.43 -23.95
N SER A 54 0.73 4.31 -24.58
CA SER A 54 0.89 2.97 -23.99
C SER A 54 2.35 2.64 -23.64
N THR A 55 3.29 2.99 -24.53
CA THR A 55 4.72 2.80 -24.26
C THR A 55 5.19 3.66 -23.08
N ARG A 56 4.72 4.92 -22.97
CA ARG A 56 5.05 5.82 -21.85
C ARG A 56 4.49 5.33 -20.52
N GLU A 57 3.25 4.84 -20.52
CA GLU A 57 2.61 4.24 -19.35
C GLU A 57 3.36 2.98 -18.90
N GLY A 58 3.84 2.16 -19.84
CA GLY A 58 4.72 1.02 -19.56
C GLY A 58 6.05 1.40 -18.89
N TRP A 59 6.72 2.45 -19.38
CA TRP A 59 7.96 2.96 -18.77
C TRP A 59 7.74 3.51 -17.36
N ILE A 60 6.63 4.22 -17.15
CA ILE A 60 6.24 4.73 -15.82
C ILE A 60 5.94 3.55 -14.87
N GLY A 61 5.29 2.50 -15.36
CA GLY A 61 5.05 1.27 -14.61
C GLY A 61 6.36 0.59 -14.20
N LEU A 62 7.30 0.44 -15.14
CA LEU A 62 8.62 -0.14 -14.85
C LEU A 62 9.41 0.71 -13.84
N LEU A 63 9.35 2.04 -13.97
CA LEU A 63 9.94 2.96 -13.01
C LEU A 63 9.30 2.82 -11.63
N SER A 64 7.98 2.67 -11.55
CA SER A 64 7.26 2.42 -10.29
C SER A 64 7.68 1.13 -9.62
N ILE A 65 7.89 0.06 -10.40
CA ILE A 65 8.38 -1.23 -9.89
C ILE A 65 9.81 -1.08 -9.38
N ALA A 66 10.71 -0.47 -10.16
CA ALA A 66 12.11 -0.30 -9.78
C ALA A 66 12.26 0.56 -8.50
N THR A 67 11.53 1.68 -8.44
CA THR A 67 11.48 2.55 -7.26
C THR A 67 10.80 1.89 -6.07
N GLY A 68 9.76 1.07 -6.31
CA GLY A 68 9.10 0.28 -5.28
C GLY A 68 10.05 -0.73 -4.64
N ILE A 69 10.82 -1.47 -5.45
CA ILE A 69 11.85 -2.42 -4.98
C ILE A 69 12.93 -1.69 -4.18
N LEU A 70 13.42 -0.55 -4.68
CA LEU A 70 14.41 0.26 -3.97
C LEU A 70 13.86 0.75 -2.62
N THR A 71 12.62 1.24 -2.60
CA THR A 71 11.92 1.70 -1.40
C THR A 71 11.74 0.56 -0.39
N ALA A 72 11.34 -0.63 -0.85
CA ALA A 72 11.23 -1.82 -0.02
C ALA A 72 12.58 -2.24 0.57
N TRP A 73 13.64 -2.23 -0.24
CA TRP A 73 14.98 -2.58 0.20
C TRP A 73 15.49 -1.62 1.30
N LEU A 74 15.28 -0.32 1.12
CA LEU A 74 15.60 0.69 2.13
C LEU A 74 14.76 0.52 3.40
N ALA A 75 13.45 0.28 3.26
CA ALA A 75 12.55 0.07 4.39
C ALA A 75 12.92 -1.17 5.23
N ILE A 76 13.35 -2.26 4.58
CA ILE A 76 13.87 -3.45 5.25
C ILE A 76 15.17 -3.12 5.99
N GLY A 77 16.12 -2.45 5.34
CA GLY A 77 17.39 -2.08 5.95
C GLY A 77 17.26 -1.10 7.13
N ALA A 78 16.23 -0.26 7.11
CA ALA A 78 15.89 0.67 8.18
C ALA A 78 15.00 0.06 9.28
N GLU A 79 14.71 -1.24 9.22
CA GLU A 79 13.81 -1.94 10.16
C GLU A 79 12.42 -1.29 10.27
N ALA A 80 11.91 -0.72 9.18
CA ALA A 80 10.61 -0.02 9.16
C ALA A 80 9.42 -0.98 9.33
N PHE A 81 9.62 -2.28 9.14
CA PHE A 81 8.58 -3.30 9.32
C PHE A 81 8.49 -3.78 10.77
N PRO A 82 7.29 -4.15 11.26
CA PRO A 82 7.11 -4.68 12.61
C PRO A 82 7.96 -5.93 12.84
N LYS A 83 8.43 -6.11 14.09
CA LYS A 83 9.15 -7.33 14.50
C LYS A 83 8.29 -8.57 14.24
N GLY A 84 8.90 -9.61 13.68
CA GLY A 84 8.20 -10.84 13.27
C GLY A 84 7.70 -10.83 11.82
N THR A 85 7.88 -9.72 11.09
CA THR A 85 7.66 -9.71 9.63
C THR A 85 8.69 -10.64 8.95
N PRO A 86 8.25 -11.61 8.14
CA PRO A 86 9.17 -12.53 7.46
C PRO A 86 9.96 -11.78 6.38
N VAL A 87 11.27 -11.64 6.61
CA VAL A 87 12.20 -11.06 5.64
C VAL A 87 13.14 -12.15 5.12
N ASN A 88 13.18 -12.32 3.81
CA ASN A 88 14.11 -13.19 3.10
C ASN A 88 14.71 -12.45 1.89
N SER A 89 15.58 -13.12 1.13
CA SER A 89 16.25 -12.53 -0.03
C SER A 89 15.29 -12.04 -1.14
N TRP A 90 14.05 -12.54 -1.17
CA TRP A 90 13.01 -12.14 -2.13
C TRP A 90 12.08 -11.05 -1.60
N SER A 91 12.10 -10.75 -0.29
CA SER A 91 11.24 -9.75 0.33
C SER A 91 11.31 -8.35 -0.31
N PRO A 92 12.48 -7.82 -0.73
CA PRO A 92 12.53 -6.53 -1.42
C PRO A 92 11.72 -6.53 -2.72
N PHE A 93 11.71 -7.63 -3.47
CA PHE A 93 10.95 -7.76 -4.71
C PHE A 93 9.45 -7.87 -4.44
N LEU A 94 9.05 -8.69 -3.46
CA LEU A 94 7.65 -8.91 -3.11
C LEU A 94 7.01 -7.64 -2.53
N TYR A 95 7.65 -7.01 -1.55
CA TYR A 95 7.17 -5.77 -0.97
C TYR A 95 7.28 -4.61 -1.95
N GLY A 96 8.31 -4.59 -2.79
CA GLY A 96 8.47 -3.58 -3.82
C GLY A 96 7.34 -3.59 -4.84
N LEU A 97 6.91 -4.78 -5.27
CA LEU A 97 5.77 -4.92 -6.17
C LEU A 97 4.44 -4.49 -5.50
N LEU A 98 4.27 -4.83 -4.23
CA LEU A 98 3.12 -4.40 -3.42
C LEU A 98 3.07 -2.87 -3.24
N ILE A 99 4.22 -2.24 -3.05
CA ILE A 99 4.38 -0.78 -2.94
C ILE A 99 4.12 -0.11 -4.29
N ALA A 100 4.58 -0.72 -5.40
CA ALA A 100 4.36 -0.21 -6.76
C ALA A 100 2.87 -0.12 -7.15
N GLY A 101 2.00 -0.88 -6.49
CA GLY A 101 0.54 -0.80 -6.67
C GLY A 101 -0.10 0.51 -6.19
N GLY A 102 0.61 1.31 -5.39
CA GLY A 102 0.19 2.67 -5.04
C GLY A 102 -0.99 2.76 -4.06
N SER A 103 -1.45 3.99 -3.84
CA SER A 103 -2.52 4.33 -2.89
C SER A 103 -3.89 3.79 -3.32
N ARG A 104 -4.11 3.61 -4.63
CA ARG A 104 -5.34 3.01 -5.18
C ARG A 104 -5.53 1.55 -4.76
N LEU A 105 -4.44 0.80 -4.63
CA LEU A 105 -4.49 -0.58 -4.14
C LEU A 105 -4.74 -0.61 -2.62
N TRP A 106 -4.00 0.20 -1.87
CA TRP A 106 -3.95 0.07 -0.41
C TRP A 106 -5.10 0.73 0.33
N ASN A 107 -5.69 1.83 -0.18
CA ASN A 107 -6.79 2.51 0.49
C ASN A 107 -8.00 1.58 0.75
N PRO A 108 -8.52 0.83 -0.25
CA PRO A 108 -9.61 -0.12 -0.02
C PRO A 108 -9.24 -1.24 0.97
N ILE A 109 -7.98 -1.70 0.96
CA ILE A 109 -7.50 -2.74 1.88
C ILE A 109 -7.53 -2.23 3.32
N ILE A 110 -7.09 -0.99 3.56
CA ILE A 110 -7.13 -0.37 4.88
C ILE A 110 -8.56 -0.18 5.36
N GLU A 111 -9.46 0.28 4.48
CA GLU A 111 -10.89 0.39 4.79
C GLU A 111 -11.49 -0.96 5.21
N TYR A 112 -11.18 -2.02 4.47
CA TYR A 112 -11.63 -3.37 4.78
C TYR A 112 -11.09 -3.88 6.12
N ILE A 113 -9.81 -3.68 6.41
CA ILE A 113 -9.20 -4.04 7.71
C ILE A 113 -9.90 -3.28 8.85
N ASN A 114 -10.20 -2.00 8.66
CA ASN A 114 -10.90 -1.18 9.65
C ASN A 114 -12.33 -1.66 9.87
N ALA A 115 -13.05 -2.05 8.81
CA ALA A 115 -14.39 -2.64 8.92
C ALA A 115 -14.38 -3.93 9.74
N ILE A 116 -13.41 -4.83 9.51
CA ILE A 116 -13.25 -6.06 10.30
C ILE A 116 -12.95 -5.74 11.77
N LYS A 117 -12.01 -4.82 12.04
CA LYS A 117 -11.67 -4.40 13.41
C LYS A 117 -12.90 -3.87 14.15
N LYS A 118 -13.70 -3.03 13.49
CA LYS A 118 -14.94 -2.50 14.05
C LYS A 118 -15.93 -3.63 14.39
N SER A 119 -16.17 -4.55 13.47
CA SER A 119 -17.06 -5.70 13.69
C SER A 119 -16.62 -6.58 14.88
N LYS A 120 -15.31 -6.86 15.01
CA LYS A 120 -14.77 -7.62 16.15
C LYS A 120 -14.97 -6.89 17.48
N ASN A 121 -14.78 -5.57 17.50
CA ASN A 121 -14.98 -4.76 18.70
C ASN A 121 -16.45 -4.73 19.14
N GLU A 122 -17.37 -4.63 18.18
CA GLU A 122 -18.82 -4.68 18.44
C GLU A 122 -19.23 -6.05 18.99
N ALA A 123 -18.74 -7.15 18.42
CA ALA A 123 -18.99 -8.50 18.92
C ALA A 123 -18.43 -8.69 20.35
N ALA A 124 -17.22 -8.22 20.62
CA ALA A 124 -16.63 -8.28 21.96
C ALA A 124 -17.40 -7.41 22.98
N ALA A 125 -17.91 -6.25 22.56
CA ALA A 125 -18.75 -5.40 23.39
C ALA A 125 -20.10 -6.07 23.73
N GLN A 126 -20.73 -6.72 22.75
CA GLN A 126 -21.95 -7.50 22.97
C GLN A 126 -21.73 -8.68 23.91
N GLN A 127 -20.61 -9.41 23.77
CA GLN A 127 -20.25 -10.48 24.71
C GLN A 127 -20.07 -9.97 26.14
N ARG A 128 -19.37 -8.84 26.32
CA ARG A 128 -19.20 -8.22 27.64
C ARG A 128 -20.51 -7.71 28.26
N ALA A 129 -21.46 -7.28 27.44
CA ALA A 129 -22.79 -6.87 27.90
C ALA A 129 -23.68 -8.06 28.29
N GLN A 130 -23.42 -9.25 27.75
CA GLN A 130 -24.19 -10.47 28.01
C GLN A 130 -23.65 -11.31 29.17
N THR A 131 -22.40 -11.09 29.62
CA THR A 131 -21.87 -11.77 30.83
C THR A 131 -22.62 -11.26 32.07
N PRO A 132 -23.43 -12.09 32.77
CA PRO A 132 -24.14 -11.66 33.96
C PRO A 132 -23.13 -11.23 35.03
N ARG A 133 -23.31 -10.03 35.59
CA ARG A 133 -22.59 -9.64 36.81
C ARG A 133 -23.07 -10.55 37.93
N THR A 134 -22.30 -11.58 38.29
CA THR A 134 -22.56 -12.36 39.49
C THR A 134 -22.54 -11.39 40.68
N PRO A 135 -23.65 -11.20 41.42
CA PRO A 135 -23.63 -10.32 42.57
C PRO A 135 -22.64 -10.87 43.58
N THR A 136 -21.67 -10.04 43.97
CA THR A 136 -20.74 -10.31 45.07
C THR A 136 -21.56 -10.63 46.32
N PRO A 137 -21.32 -11.75 47.01
CA PRO A 137 -22.00 -12.03 48.27
C PRO A 137 -21.64 -10.90 49.25
N GLN A 138 -22.65 -10.16 49.71
CA GLN A 138 -22.46 -9.23 50.83
C GLN A 138 -22.31 -10.08 52.09
N ALA A 139 -21.15 -9.95 52.74
CA ALA A 139 -20.82 -10.57 54.02
C ALA A 139 -21.52 -9.85 55.18
#